data_AF-A0AAN0YFP2-F1
#
_entry.id   AF-A0AAN0YFP2-F1
#
_cell.length_a   1.000
_cell.length_b   1.000
_cell.length_c   1.000
_cell.angle_alpha   90.00
_cell.angle_beta   90.00
_cell.angle_gamma   90.00
#
_symmetry.space_group_name_H-M   'P 1'
#
loop_
_entity.id
_entity.type
_entity.pdbx_description
1 polymer ?
#
loop_
_entity_poly.entity_id
_entity_poly.type
_entity_poly.pdbx_seq_one_letter_code
_entity_poly.pdbx_strand_id
1 'polypeptide(L)'
;MLILSQSQFDLLLLDKTKEIYGDIHWEKDLEHQGSLIFQVGIDSSIENNLFIKGTFNQKRETLTYSMILPPYGSIYRLDMGQTHRNPDRRQKIGRVHKHRWTEQYRDKWAYAPDDITEPVTNPEGVWRQFCLESNTKHAGNMIGLSTGLQGELF
;
A
#
# COMPACT_ATOMS: atom_id res chain seq x y z
N MET A 1 7.66 -12.30 -21.26
CA MET A 1 7.09 -11.40 -20.22
C MET A 1 6.30 -12.28 -19.28
N LEU A 2 6.69 -12.36 -18.00
CA LEU A 2 5.99 -13.20 -17.03
C LEU A 2 4.64 -12.57 -16.68
N ILE A 3 3.60 -13.39 -16.57
CA ILE A 3 2.25 -12.98 -16.18
C ILE A 3 1.89 -13.77 -14.92
N LEU A 4 1.52 -13.08 -13.86
CA LEU A 4 0.94 -13.68 -12.67
C LEU A 4 -0.50 -14.04 -13.00
N SER A 5 -0.87 -15.32 -12.88
CA SER A 5 -2.24 -15.73 -13.15
C SER A 5 -3.19 -15.20 -12.07
N GLN A 6 -4.49 -15.12 -12.38
CA GLN A 6 -5.50 -14.70 -11.42
C GLN A 6 -5.53 -15.64 -10.21
N SER A 7 -5.44 -16.95 -10.46
CA SER A 7 -5.40 -17.95 -9.38
C SER A 7 -4.15 -17.82 -8.51
N GLN A 8 -2.99 -17.53 -9.08
CA GLN A 8 -1.77 -17.28 -8.29
C GLN A 8 -1.92 -16.02 -7.44
N PHE A 9 -2.45 -14.94 -8.02
CA PHE A 9 -2.70 -13.71 -7.28
C PHE A 9 -3.71 -13.93 -6.14
N ASP A 10 -4.83 -14.60 -6.40
CA ASP A 10 -5.86 -14.84 -5.39
C ASP A 10 -5.32 -15.71 -4.24
N LEU A 11 -4.47 -16.70 -4.53
CA LEU A 11 -3.76 -17.48 -3.51
C LEU A 11 -2.88 -16.60 -2.63
N LEU A 12 -2.09 -15.70 -3.22
CA LEU A 12 -1.22 -14.78 -2.48
C LEU A 12 -2.02 -13.81 -1.61
N LEU A 13 -3.13 -13.27 -2.13
CA LEU A 13 -3.95 -12.33 -1.37
C LEU A 13 -4.67 -13.01 -0.18
N LEU A 14 -5.15 -14.24 -0.38
CA LEU A 14 -5.84 -15.03 0.65
C LEU A 14 -4.90 -15.71 1.65
N ASP A 15 -3.59 -15.66 1.40
CA ASP A 15 -2.59 -16.22 2.30
C ASP A 15 -2.63 -15.57 3.70
N LYS A 16 -2.99 -16.33 4.72
CA LYS A 16 -3.05 -15.87 6.12
C LYS A 16 -1.73 -16.01 6.87
N THR A 17 -0.70 -16.53 6.21
CA THR A 17 0.64 -16.71 6.78
C THR A 17 1.53 -15.49 6.59
N LYS A 18 1.05 -14.44 5.90
CA LYS A 18 1.80 -13.20 5.69
C LYS A 18 2.02 -12.46 7.00
N GLU A 19 3.28 -12.28 7.38
CA GLU A 19 3.69 -11.57 8.59
C GLU A 19 4.82 -10.58 8.31
N ILE A 20 4.78 -9.44 8.97
CA ILE A 20 5.83 -8.44 9.00
C ILE A 20 6.35 -8.35 10.43
N TYR A 21 7.66 -8.52 10.59
CA TYR A 21 8.33 -8.46 11.88
C TYR A 21 9.01 -7.11 12.12
N GLY A 22 8.99 -6.67 13.38
CA GLY A 22 9.63 -5.43 13.80
C GLY A 22 8.82 -4.18 13.46
N ASP A 23 9.37 -3.02 13.81
CA ASP A 23 8.78 -1.72 13.51
C ASP A 23 9.04 -1.32 12.05
N ILE A 24 8.11 -0.55 11.48
CA ILE A 24 8.25 0.08 10.16
C ILE A 24 8.71 1.51 10.38
N HIS A 25 9.84 1.87 9.78
CA HIS A 25 10.38 3.23 9.84
C HIS A 25 10.06 3.97 8.55
N TRP A 26 9.34 5.08 8.67
CA TRP A 26 9.20 6.06 7.60
C TRP A 26 10.47 6.89 7.49
N GLU A 27 11.00 6.97 6.28
CA GLU A 27 12.20 7.72 5.94
C GLU A 27 11.84 8.85 4.97
N LYS A 28 12.66 9.90 4.90
CA LYS A 28 12.47 10.95 3.89
C LYS A 28 12.76 10.40 2.51
N ASP A 29 11.84 10.61 1.57
CA ASP A 29 12.08 10.33 0.17
C ASP A 29 12.94 11.46 -0.42
N LEU A 30 14.20 11.16 -0.75
CA LEU A 30 15.16 12.12 -1.28
C LEU A 30 14.84 12.56 -2.72
N GLU A 31 14.06 11.77 -3.46
CA GLU A 31 13.66 12.06 -4.83
C GLU A 31 12.37 12.90 -4.87
N HIS A 32 11.51 12.75 -3.86
CA HIS A 32 10.20 13.40 -3.80
C HIS A 32 10.07 14.29 -2.57
N GLN A 33 10.33 15.59 -2.77
CA GLN A 33 10.31 16.58 -1.70
C GLN A 33 9.01 16.53 -0.86
N GLY A 34 9.18 16.34 0.45
CA GLY A 34 8.07 16.31 1.41
C GLY A 34 7.30 14.99 1.46
N SER A 35 7.76 13.96 0.74
CA SER A 35 7.26 12.60 0.87
C SER A 35 8.11 11.81 1.88
N LEU A 36 7.44 10.91 2.58
CA LEU A 36 8.04 9.84 3.36
C LEU A 36 7.86 8.51 2.62
N ILE A 37 8.77 7.58 2.83
CA ILE A 37 8.81 6.27 2.19
C ILE A 37 9.20 5.20 3.21
N PHE A 38 8.70 3.99 3.04
CA PHE A 38 9.30 2.79 3.65
C PHE A 38 9.23 1.63 2.68
N GLN A 39 10.06 0.61 2.94
CA GLN A 39 9.94 -0.70 2.31
C GLN A 39 10.15 -1.77 3.39
N VAL A 40 9.26 -2.76 3.44
CA VAL A 40 9.34 -3.85 4.42
C VAL A 40 9.02 -5.19 3.76
N GLY A 41 9.84 -6.20 4.05
CA GLY A 41 9.61 -7.57 3.58
C GLY A 41 8.42 -8.22 4.28
N ILE A 42 7.77 -9.15 3.59
CA ILE A 42 6.73 -10.02 4.15
C ILE A 42 7.30 -11.43 4.24
N ASP A 43 7.22 -12.03 5.42
CA ASP A 43 7.42 -13.46 5.59
C ASP A 43 6.10 -14.19 5.25
N SER A 44 6.16 -15.21 4.42
CA SER A 44 5.01 -15.98 3.94
C SER A 44 5.43 -17.40 3.62
N SER A 45 4.54 -18.35 3.92
CA SER A 45 4.74 -19.76 3.57
C SER A 45 4.58 -20.06 2.09
N ILE A 46 3.97 -19.15 1.31
CA ILE A 46 3.67 -19.34 -0.11
C ILE A 46 4.70 -18.64 -1.00
N GLU A 47 5.16 -17.45 -0.62
CA GLU A 47 6.09 -16.65 -1.43
C GLU A 47 7.02 -15.81 -0.54
N ASN A 48 8.32 -16.00 -0.71
CA ASN A 48 9.34 -15.38 0.14
C ASN A 48 9.90 -14.06 -0.40
N ASN A 49 9.49 -13.60 -1.59
CA ASN A 49 9.95 -12.35 -2.19
C ASN A 49 8.91 -11.23 -2.18
N LEU A 50 7.86 -11.36 -1.35
CA LEU A 50 6.88 -10.29 -1.17
C LEU A 50 7.44 -9.18 -0.28
N PHE A 51 7.12 -7.94 -0.65
CA PHE A 51 7.36 -6.79 0.21
C PHE A 51 6.28 -5.74 0.02
N ILE A 52 6.10 -4.86 0.99
CA ILE A 52 5.24 -3.70 0.89
C ILE A 52 6.09 -2.43 0.88
N LYS A 53 5.78 -1.55 -0.08
CA LYS A 53 6.27 -0.19 -0.13
C LYS A 53 5.16 0.76 0.30
N GLY A 54 5.47 1.67 1.21
CA GLY A 54 4.59 2.80 1.57
C GLY A 54 5.15 4.12 1.10
N THR A 55 4.30 5.03 0.64
CA THR A 55 4.66 6.43 0.39
C THR A 55 3.60 7.36 0.96
N PHE A 56 4.01 8.39 1.68
CA PHE A 56 3.11 9.35 2.31
C PHE A 56 3.57 10.78 2.04
N ASN A 57 2.69 11.64 1.55
CA ASN A 57 2.98 13.06 1.39
C ASN A 57 1.89 13.87 2.10
N GLN A 58 2.24 14.45 3.24
CA GLN A 58 1.29 15.19 4.08
C GLN A 58 0.76 16.44 3.36
N LYS A 59 1.61 17.17 2.63
CA LYS A 59 1.21 18.43 1.96
C LYS A 59 0.21 18.19 0.82
N ARG A 60 0.34 17.06 0.13
CA ARG A 60 -0.54 16.66 -0.99
C ARG A 60 -1.72 15.80 -0.55
N GLU A 61 -1.77 15.44 0.74
CA GLU A 61 -2.73 14.48 1.29
C GLU A 61 -2.79 13.20 0.44
N THR A 62 -1.62 12.66 0.10
CA THR A 62 -1.53 11.39 -0.64
C THR A 62 -0.86 10.31 0.20
N LEU A 63 -1.43 9.11 0.15
CA LEU A 63 -0.91 7.92 0.81
C LEU A 63 -1.05 6.73 -0.14
N THR A 64 0.00 5.93 -0.26
CA THR A 64 0.00 4.70 -1.03
C THR A 64 0.62 3.58 -0.22
N TYR A 65 -0.01 2.40 -0.24
CA TYR A 65 0.58 1.14 0.19
C TYR A 65 0.52 0.17 -0.98
N SER A 66 1.66 -0.42 -1.36
CA SER A 66 1.78 -1.30 -2.50
C SER A 66 2.50 -2.59 -2.11
N MET A 67 1.79 -3.72 -2.16
CA MET A 67 2.37 -5.06 -2.11
C MET A 67 2.95 -5.39 -3.47
N ILE A 68 4.23 -5.74 -3.48
CA ILE A 68 5.03 -5.93 -4.69
C ILE A 68 5.58 -7.36 -4.69
N LEU A 69 5.46 -8.01 -5.85
CA LEU A 69 6.06 -9.30 -6.13
C LEU A 69 6.98 -9.19 -7.35
N PRO A 70 8.31 -9.26 -7.20
CA PRO A 70 9.21 -9.34 -8.33
C PRO A 70 9.02 -10.64 -9.13
N PRO A 71 9.17 -10.62 -10.47
CA PRO A 71 9.38 -9.46 -11.33
C PRO A 71 8.07 -8.80 -11.81
N TYR A 72 6.91 -9.19 -11.28
CA TYR A 72 5.59 -8.73 -11.76
C TYR A 72 5.30 -7.26 -11.42
N GLY A 73 5.80 -6.77 -10.29
CA GLY A 73 5.57 -5.42 -9.81
C GLY A 73 4.48 -5.36 -8.73
N SER A 74 3.72 -4.25 -8.67
CA SER A 74 2.61 -4.10 -7.73
C SER A 74 1.50 -5.08 -8.08
N ILE A 75 1.15 -5.96 -7.14
CA ILE A 75 0.05 -6.93 -7.30
C ILE A 75 -1.19 -6.48 -6.54
N TYR A 76 -0.99 -5.64 -5.52
CA TYR A 76 -2.06 -5.10 -4.71
C TYR A 76 -1.68 -3.72 -4.18
N ARG A 77 -2.52 -2.71 -4.38
CA ARG A 77 -2.21 -1.32 -4.00
C ARG A 77 -3.42 -0.61 -3.43
N LEU A 78 -3.24 0.15 -2.36
CA LEU A 78 -4.18 1.17 -1.91
C LEU A 78 -3.60 2.54 -2.25
N ASP A 79 -4.39 3.38 -2.89
CA ASP A 79 -4.07 4.77 -3.17
C ASP A 79 -5.13 5.69 -2.57
N MET A 80 -4.66 6.74 -1.89
CA MET A 80 -5.48 7.80 -1.34
C MET A 80 -5.01 9.17 -1.82
N GLY A 81 -5.96 10.07 -2.04
CA GLY A 81 -5.72 11.47 -2.42
C GLY A 81 -5.83 11.74 -3.91
N GLN A 82 -5.81 10.71 -4.77
CA GLN A 82 -5.90 10.83 -6.23
C GLN A 82 -7.07 10.01 -6.80
N THR A 83 -7.74 10.50 -7.84
CA THR A 83 -8.79 9.73 -8.54
C THR A 83 -8.19 8.82 -9.60
N HIS A 84 -8.81 7.68 -9.85
CA HIS A 84 -8.40 6.74 -10.90
C HIS A 84 -9.45 6.59 -11.99
N ARG A 85 -9.03 6.16 -13.18
CA ARG A 85 -9.94 5.73 -14.25
C ARG A 85 -9.52 4.35 -14.72
N ASN A 86 -10.45 3.39 -14.66
CA ASN A 86 -10.17 2.04 -15.12
C ASN A 86 -9.85 2.01 -16.62
N PRO A 87 -9.09 1.01 -17.10
CA PRO A 87 -8.65 0.93 -18.50
C PRO A 87 -9.79 0.88 -19.53
N ASP A 88 -10.98 0.42 -19.12
CA ASP A 88 -12.19 0.43 -19.95
C ASP A 88 -12.72 1.86 -20.24
N ARG A 89 -12.18 2.86 -19.53
CA ARG A 89 -12.54 4.28 -19.54
C ARG A 89 -13.96 4.61 -19.09
N ARG A 90 -14.75 3.60 -18.73
CA ARG A 90 -16.17 3.76 -18.35
C ARG A 90 -16.30 4.18 -16.89
N GLN A 91 -15.42 3.67 -16.04
CA GLN A 91 -15.51 3.88 -14.60
C GLN A 91 -14.43 4.85 -14.10
N LYS A 92 -14.85 5.92 -13.41
CA LYS A 92 -13.99 6.77 -12.60
C LYS A 92 -14.11 6.35 -11.13
N ILE A 93 -13.00 6.00 -10.51
CA ILE A 93 -12.93 5.64 -9.09
C ILE A 93 -12.54 6.88 -8.28
N GLY A 94 -13.08 6.99 -7.07
CA GLY A 94 -12.88 8.11 -6.16
C GLY A 94 -11.42 8.30 -5.71
N ARG A 95 -11.22 9.26 -4.79
CA ARG A 95 -9.88 9.58 -4.25
C ARG A 95 -9.28 8.50 -3.38
N VAL A 96 -10.09 7.57 -2.89
CA VAL A 96 -9.66 6.36 -2.17
C VAL A 96 -10.02 5.19 -3.07
N HIS A 97 -9.02 4.41 -3.44
CA HIS A 97 -9.22 3.27 -4.32
C HIS A 97 -8.14 2.21 -4.12
N LYS A 98 -8.49 0.95 -4.37
CA LYS A 98 -7.55 -0.17 -4.34
C LYS A 98 -7.38 -0.73 -5.74
N HIS A 99 -6.15 -0.95 -6.14
CA HIS A 99 -5.81 -1.68 -7.35
C HIS A 99 -5.62 -3.16 -7.02
N ARG A 100 -6.21 -4.01 -7.84
CA ARG A 100 -6.12 -5.46 -7.74
C ARG A 100 -5.49 -6.00 -9.02
N TRP A 101 -4.52 -6.90 -8.90
CA TRP A 101 -3.99 -7.57 -10.08
C TRP A 101 -5.09 -8.29 -10.84
N THR A 102 -5.08 -8.08 -12.16
CA THR A 102 -5.85 -8.90 -13.11
C THR A 102 -4.92 -9.36 -14.21
N GLU A 103 -5.13 -10.55 -14.78
CA GLU A 103 -4.30 -11.03 -15.89
C GLU A 103 -4.31 -10.07 -17.08
N GLN A 104 -5.47 -9.47 -17.36
CA GLN A 104 -5.67 -8.57 -18.49
C GLN A 104 -5.06 -7.17 -18.28
N TYR A 105 -5.22 -6.59 -17.08
CA TYR A 105 -4.89 -5.18 -16.82
C TYR A 105 -3.78 -4.98 -15.80
N ARG A 106 -3.26 -6.05 -15.19
CA ARG A 106 -2.25 -6.00 -14.11
C ARG A 106 -2.75 -5.13 -12.97
N ASP A 107 -1.93 -4.20 -12.49
CA ASP A 107 -2.22 -3.26 -11.41
C ASP A 107 -3.11 -2.07 -11.81
N LYS A 108 -3.71 -2.07 -13.01
CA LYS A 108 -4.47 -0.92 -13.51
C LYS A 108 -5.96 -0.98 -13.19
N TRP A 109 -6.46 -2.13 -12.74
CA TRP A 109 -7.87 -2.28 -12.39
C TRP A 109 -8.07 -1.92 -10.92
N ALA A 110 -8.98 -0.96 -10.65
CA ALA A 110 -9.25 -0.50 -9.30
C ALA A 110 -10.74 -0.49 -8.94
N TYR A 111 -11.00 -0.52 -7.65
CA TYR A 111 -12.33 -0.39 -7.04
C TYR A 111 -12.30 0.61 -5.89
N ALA A 112 -13.46 1.14 -5.53
CA ALA A 112 -13.62 1.93 -4.32
C ALA A 112 -13.77 0.97 -3.13
N PRO A 113 -12.90 1.03 -2.11
CA PRO A 113 -13.04 0.20 -0.92
C PRO A 113 -14.04 0.79 0.06
N ASP A 114 -14.89 -0.06 0.64
CA ASP A 114 -15.79 0.33 1.73
C ASP A 114 -15.14 0.15 3.12
N ASP A 115 -14.03 -0.59 3.19
CA ASP A 115 -13.32 -0.97 4.42
C ASP A 115 -12.20 0.01 4.81
N ILE A 116 -11.87 0.98 3.95
CA ILE A 116 -10.94 2.07 4.29
C ILE A 116 -11.74 3.25 4.83
N THR A 117 -11.75 3.40 6.15
CA THR A 117 -12.51 4.43 6.85
C THR A 117 -11.63 5.50 7.50
N GLU A 118 -10.34 5.23 7.67
CA GLU A 118 -9.39 6.17 8.26
C GLU A 118 -8.99 7.27 7.25
N PRO A 119 -8.75 8.51 7.71
CA PRO A 119 -8.30 9.58 6.84
C PRO A 119 -6.83 9.41 6.46
N VAL A 120 -6.41 10.06 5.37
CA VAL A 120 -4.99 10.10 4.94
C VAL A 120 -4.06 10.66 6.03
N THR A 121 -4.59 11.53 6.90
CA THR A 121 -3.86 12.08 8.05
C THR A 121 -3.60 11.08 9.17
N ASN A 122 -4.15 9.87 9.08
CA ASN A 122 -3.87 8.74 9.96
C ASN A 122 -3.28 7.55 9.18
N PRO A 123 -2.03 7.64 8.66
CA PRO A 123 -1.43 6.56 7.88
C PRO A 123 -1.41 5.23 8.64
N GLU A 124 -1.14 5.24 9.93
CA GLU A 124 -1.12 4.01 10.75
C GLU A 124 -2.49 3.33 10.85
N GLY A 125 -3.57 4.12 10.97
CA GLY A 125 -4.94 3.59 10.89
C GLY A 125 -5.24 2.96 9.53
N VAL A 126 -4.90 3.66 8.45
CA VAL A 126 -5.06 3.15 7.08
C VAL A 126 -4.22 1.88 6.86
N TRP A 127 -3.01 1.83 7.41
CA TRP A 127 -2.11 0.67 7.35
C TRP A 127 -2.75 -0.57 7.95
N ARG A 128 -3.35 -0.45 9.14
CA ARG A 128 -4.08 -1.55 9.78
C ARG A 128 -5.21 -2.07 8.91
N GLN A 129 -5.95 -1.20 8.24
CA GLN A 129 -7.04 -1.58 7.34
C GLN A 129 -6.53 -2.26 6.07
N PHE A 130 -5.44 -1.77 5.49
CA PHE A 130 -4.77 -2.41 4.36
C PHE A 130 -4.24 -3.81 4.71
N CYS A 131 -3.64 -3.96 5.89
CA CYS A 131 -3.18 -5.23 6.44
C CYS A 131 -4.33 -6.23 6.61
N LEU A 132 -5.48 -5.79 7.11
CA LEU A 132 -6.63 -6.65 7.35
C LEU A 132 -7.12 -7.33 6.07
N GLU A 133 -7.40 -6.56 5.02
CA GLU A 133 -7.91 -7.13 3.75
C GLU A 133 -6.84 -7.94 3.01
N SER A 134 -5.58 -7.52 3.09
CA SER A 134 -4.47 -8.25 2.47
C SER A 134 -4.05 -9.50 3.27
N ASN A 135 -4.71 -9.82 4.38
CA ASN A 135 -4.32 -10.91 5.30
C ASN A 135 -2.85 -10.83 5.77
N THR A 136 -2.31 -9.63 5.94
CA THR A 136 -0.93 -9.39 6.39
C THR A 136 -0.94 -8.98 7.85
N LYS A 137 -0.26 -9.73 8.72
CA LYS A 137 -0.12 -9.38 10.14
C LYS A 137 1.10 -8.48 10.33
N HIS A 138 0.95 -7.46 11.17
CA HIS A 138 2.04 -6.59 11.60
C HIS A 138 1.80 -6.23 13.07
N ALA A 139 2.71 -6.66 13.95
CA ALA A 139 2.63 -6.42 15.38
C ALA A 139 3.52 -5.25 15.85
N GLY A 140 4.39 -4.73 14.99
CA GLY A 140 5.22 -3.57 15.28
C GLY A 140 4.49 -2.25 15.11
N ASN A 141 5.22 -1.16 15.37
CA ASN A 141 4.74 0.21 15.25
C ASN A 141 5.15 0.82 13.90
N MET A 142 4.46 1.89 13.49
CA MET A 142 4.93 2.75 12.41
C MET A 142 5.59 3.99 12.99
N ILE A 143 6.91 4.10 12.85
CA ILE A 143 7.75 5.16 13.43
C ILE A 143 8.10 6.18 12.34
N GLY A 144 8.32 7.44 12.71
CA GLY A 144 8.78 8.49 11.79
C GLY A 144 7.66 9.28 11.12
N LEU A 145 6.40 9.07 11.52
CA LEU A 145 5.24 9.87 11.10
C LEU A 145 5.11 11.20 11.85
N SER A 146 6.04 11.53 12.76
CA SER A 146 5.97 12.75 13.57
C SER A 146 5.99 13.99 12.68
N THR A 147 4.84 14.63 12.60
CA THR A 147 4.63 15.96 12.08
C THR A 147 5.59 16.91 12.79
N GLY A 148 6.39 17.66 12.05
CA GLY A 148 7.08 18.81 12.60
C GLY A 148 6.07 19.80 13.16
N LEU A 149 5.79 19.67 14.46
CA LEU A 149 5.20 20.65 15.38
C LEU A 149 5.69 20.26 16.79
N GLN A 150 7.00 20.17 16.98
CA GLN A 150 7.59 20.61 18.25
C GLN A 150 8.16 21.99 17.95
N GLY A 151 7.59 23.00 18.61
CA GLY A 151 7.96 24.39 18.39
C GLY A 151 9.46 24.59 18.58
N GLU A 152 10.11 25.15 17.57
CA GLU A 152 11.32 25.93 17.80
C GLU A 152 10.87 27.26 18.40
N LEU A 153 10.69 27.25 19.71
CA LEU A 153 10.90 28.43 20.53
C LEU A 153 12.38 28.44 20.91
N PHE A 154 13.20 29.15 20.13
CA PHE A 154 14.40 29.84 20.60
C PHE A 154 14.64 31.08 19.73
#